data_AF-A0A9D4AY62-F1
#
_entry.id   AF-A0A9D4AY62-F1
#
_cell.length_a   1.000
_cell.length_b   1.000
_cell.length_c   1.000
_cell.angle_alpha   90.00
_cell.angle_beta   90.00
_cell.angle_gamma   90.00
#
_symmetry.space_group_name_H-M   'P 1'
#
loop_
_entity.id
_entity.type
_entity.pdbx_description
1 polymer ?
#
loop_
_entity_poly.entity_id
_entity_poly.type
_entity_poly.pdbx_seq_one_letter_code
_entity_poly.pdbx_strand_id
1 'polypeptide(L)'
;MARLPARRTLLAAVLGVSWQQRLLGHHDVAAAWRRRCFSAGSKAEDSSRVTPMLKHLVFKIKSTGPITVAEYMREVLTNPVKGYYIHHDMLGERGDFVTSPEISQIFGELIGIWYVSEWMATGKPKTLQLVELGPGRGTLTDDILRVFNQLGSLLNKCDISIHLVEVSPKLSEIQALTLTGGKIQPELDVTSPVYMKGISKAGIPIFWYRELQDVPQGTSFYLAHEFFDALPIHKFQRTEKGWREVLIDIDPEAPDQLRFVLAPSATPATENFIQVRLCLPELHQISTALLFQASCYYWLFSYFCDFQNIFI
;
A
#
# COMPACT_ATOMS: atom_id res chain seq x y z
N MET A 1 13.01 2.73 -47.41
CA MET A 1 13.76 3.32 -46.28
C MET A 1 13.27 4.74 -46.03
N ALA A 2 12.44 4.93 -45.00
CA ALA A 2 12.24 6.21 -44.31
C ALA A 2 11.39 5.91 -43.06
N ARG A 3 12.02 5.88 -41.88
CA ARG A 3 11.35 5.82 -40.58
C ARG A 3 10.90 7.24 -40.20
N LEU A 4 9.61 7.42 -39.96
CA LEU A 4 9.08 8.63 -39.31
C LEU A 4 9.42 8.60 -37.80
N PRO A 5 9.72 9.74 -37.17
CA PRO A 5 10.15 9.79 -35.78
C PRO A 5 8.98 9.61 -34.81
N ALA A 6 9.26 8.96 -33.69
CA ALA A 6 8.36 8.73 -32.57
C ALA A 6 7.67 10.02 -32.11
N ARG A 7 6.34 10.03 -32.12
CA ARG A 7 5.54 11.11 -31.53
C ARG A 7 5.55 10.94 -30.01
N ARG A 8 6.01 12.01 -29.37
CA ARG A 8 5.96 12.41 -27.95
C ARG A 8 4.86 11.71 -27.14
N THR A 9 5.28 11.01 -26.10
CA THR A 9 4.50 10.58 -24.95
C THR A 9 3.86 11.79 -24.27
N LEU A 10 2.53 11.81 -24.20
CA LEU A 10 1.78 12.71 -23.32
C LEU A 10 1.56 11.93 -22.01
N LEU A 11 2.33 12.26 -20.98
CA LEU A 11 1.97 11.91 -19.60
C LEU A 11 0.78 12.80 -19.21
N ALA A 12 -0.39 12.21 -19.05
CA ALA A 12 -1.49 12.82 -18.32
C ALA A 12 -1.43 12.29 -16.88
N ALA A 13 -0.68 12.97 -16.01
CA ALA A 13 -0.90 12.83 -14.59
C ALA A 13 -2.11 13.71 -14.24
N VAL A 14 -3.26 13.10 -13.91
CA VAL A 14 -4.34 13.82 -13.25
C VAL A 14 -3.90 14.01 -11.80
N LEU A 15 -3.03 14.98 -11.56
CA LEU A 15 -2.79 15.52 -10.23
C LEU A 15 -4.01 16.36 -9.88
N GLY A 16 -4.91 15.79 -9.09
CA GLY A 16 -5.96 16.53 -8.40
C GLY A 16 -5.36 17.44 -7.33
N VAL A 17 -4.72 18.54 -7.74
CA VAL A 17 -4.36 19.66 -6.87
C VAL A 17 -5.33 20.79 -7.18
N SER A 18 -6.36 20.94 -6.34
CA SER A 18 -7.12 22.18 -6.20
C SER A 18 -8.22 21.94 -5.17
N TRP A 19 -8.02 22.37 -3.92
CA TRP A 19 -9.02 23.06 -3.09
C TRP A 19 -8.34 23.47 -1.77
N GLN A 20 -7.48 24.48 -1.82
CA GLN A 20 -7.14 25.28 -0.63
C GLN A 20 -6.59 26.64 -1.07
N GLN A 21 -7.46 27.66 -1.13
CA GLN A 21 -7.25 28.98 -0.49
C GLN A 21 -8.39 29.99 -0.81
N ARG A 22 -8.71 30.78 0.22
CA ARG A 22 -9.76 31.83 0.38
C ARG A 22 -11.13 31.27 0.77
N LEU A 23 -11.68 31.57 1.95
CA LEU A 23 -11.72 32.86 2.63
C LEU A 23 -11.50 32.73 4.15
N LEU A 24 -10.68 33.61 4.70
CA LEU A 24 -10.73 34.03 6.09
C LEU A 24 -11.99 34.88 6.29
N GLY A 25 -12.74 34.64 7.37
CA GLY A 25 -13.76 35.57 7.83
C GLY A 25 -14.80 34.99 8.79
N HIS A 26 -14.57 35.22 10.09
CA HIS A 26 -15.58 35.48 11.11
C HIS A 26 -16.33 34.33 11.84
N HIS A 27 -16.05 34.30 13.15
CA HIS A 27 -16.89 34.07 14.34
C HIS A 27 -17.18 32.66 14.89
N ASP A 28 -16.78 32.52 16.17
CA ASP A 28 -17.28 31.68 17.26
C ASP A 28 -18.60 30.94 17.02
N VAL A 29 -18.62 29.62 17.28
CA VAL A 29 -19.57 29.04 18.25
C VAL A 29 -18.96 27.77 18.87
N ALA A 30 -18.69 27.84 20.16
CA ALA A 30 -18.40 26.69 21.01
C ALA A 30 -19.67 25.88 21.34
N ALA A 31 -19.46 24.62 21.71
CA ALA A 31 -20.29 23.87 22.66
C ALA A 31 -21.74 23.49 22.25
N ALA A 32 -21.87 22.35 21.57
CA ALA A 32 -22.89 21.33 21.78
C ALA A 32 -22.44 20.17 20.88
N TRP A 33 -22.12 18.99 21.38
CA TRP A 33 -23.10 17.94 21.58
C TRP A 33 -22.55 16.95 22.60
N ARG A 34 -23.22 16.86 23.75
CA ARG A 34 -22.98 15.86 24.79
C ARG A 34 -23.71 14.57 24.43
N ARG A 35 -23.03 13.45 24.67
CA ARG A 35 -23.49 12.14 25.17
C ARG A 35 -24.80 11.56 24.59
N ARG A 36 -24.67 10.37 24.01
CA ARG A 36 -25.56 9.24 24.33
C ARG A 36 -24.77 7.92 24.32
N CYS A 37 -24.59 7.35 25.51
CA CYS A 37 -24.19 5.96 25.80
C CYS A 37 -25.35 5.00 25.40
N PHE A 38 -25.28 3.68 25.22
CA PHE A 38 -24.60 2.49 25.80
C PHE A 38 -24.68 1.35 24.75
N SER A 39 -24.00 0.20 24.77
CA SER A 39 -23.77 -0.80 25.84
C SER A 39 -22.52 -1.66 25.54
N ALA A 40 -21.53 -1.73 26.44
CA ALA A 40 -21.43 -2.71 27.53
C ALA A 40 -21.39 -4.18 27.09
N GLY A 41 -20.23 -4.61 26.55
CA GLY A 41 -19.75 -5.99 26.62
C GLY A 41 -18.50 -6.01 27.48
N SER A 42 -18.63 -6.40 28.75
CA SER A 42 -17.56 -6.44 29.73
C SER A 42 -16.63 -7.63 29.51
N LYS A 43 -15.38 -7.37 29.14
CA LYS A 43 -14.23 -8.11 29.65
C LYS A 43 -13.30 -7.08 30.28
N ALA A 44 -13.01 -7.25 31.56
CA ALA A 44 -12.06 -6.42 32.29
C ALA A 44 -10.69 -6.56 31.61
N GLU A 45 -10.27 -5.54 30.88
CA GLU A 45 -8.90 -5.43 30.38
C GLU A 45 -7.97 -5.08 31.54
N ASP A 46 -6.99 -5.95 31.72
CA ASP A 46 -5.91 -5.83 32.69
C ASP A 46 -5.16 -4.49 32.49
N SER A 47 -5.02 -3.72 33.57
CA SER A 47 -4.49 -2.35 33.58
C SER A 47 -2.97 -2.23 33.38
N SER A 48 -2.36 -3.15 32.63
CA SER A 48 -0.97 -3.00 32.23
C SER A 48 -0.90 -2.17 30.95
N ARG A 49 -0.40 -0.93 31.02
CA ARG A 49 -0.15 -0.06 29.86
C ARG A 49 0.85 -0.65 28.85
N VAL A 50 1.46 -1.80 29.17
CA VAL A 50 2.57 -2.39 28.45
C VAL A 50 2.09 -3.53 27.56
N THR A 51 1.92 -3.25 26.27
CA THR A 51 1.53 -4.26 25.29
C THR A 51 2.67 -5.26 25.02
N PRO A 52 2.36 -6.50 24.58
CA PRO A 52 3.38 -7.45 24.15
C PRO A 52 4.29 -6.91 23.02
N MET A 53 3.74 -6.06 22.15
CA MET A 53 4.50 -5.38 21.09
C MET A 53 5.48 -4.36 21.68
N LEU A 54 5.03 -3.55 22.64
CA LEU A 54 5.91 -2.60 23.32
C LEU A 54 7.07 -3.30 24.03
N LYS A 55 6.83 -4.43 24.72
CA LYS A 55 7.91 -5.22 25.34
C LYS A 55 8.97 -5.68 24.33
N HIS A 56 8.52 -6.09 23.14
CA HIS A 56 9.40 -6.51 22.05
C HIS A 56 10.25 -5.34 21.52
N LEU A 57 9.61 -4.20 21.25
CA LEU A 57 10.31 -2.99 20.80
C LEU A 57 11.33 -2.49 21.83
N VAL A 58 10.96 -2.46 23.12
CA VAL A 58 11.86 -2.07 24.21
C VAL A 58 13.05 -3.01 24.29
N PHE A 59 12.84 -4.33 24.19
CA PHE A 59 13.95 -5.30 24.19
C PHE A 59 14.89 -5.08 23.00
N LYS A 60 14.34 -4.84 21.82
CA LYS A 60 15.11 -4.58 20.61
C LYS A 60 15.93 -3.29 20.71
N ILE A 61 15.34 -2.20 21.17
CA ILE A 61 16.01 -0.91 21.34
C ILE A 61 17.13 -1.02 22.38
N LYS A 62 16.90 -1.71 23.51
CA LYS A 62 17.95 -1.96 24.51
C LYS A 62 19.13 -2.77 23.95
N SER A 63 18.88 -3.63 22.98
CA SER A 63 19.90 -4.52 22.40
C SER A 63 20.67 -3.89 21.24
N THR A 64 20.02 -3.02 20.45
CA THR A 64 20.57 -2.50 19.19
C THR A 64 20.76 -0.99 19.17
N GLY A 65 20.28 -0.29 20.20
CA GLY A 65 20.15 1.16 20.22
C GLY A 65 18.85 1.64 19.56
N PRO A 66 18.70 2.97 19.37
CA PRO A 66 17.53 3.55 18.71
C PRO A 66 17.33 2.98 17.32
N ILE A 67 16.08 2.68 16.98
CA ILE A 67 15.69 2.08 15.68
C ILE A 67 15.14 3.15 14.73
N THR A 68 15.20 2.93 13.42
CA THR A 68 14.60 3.88 12.46
C THR A 68 13.07 3.85 12.53
N VAL A 69 12.42 4.93 12.04
CA VAL A 69 10.95 4.93 11.88
C VAL A 69 10.49 3.79 10.97
N ALA A 70 11.25 3.50 9.91
CA ALA A 70 10.96 2.39 9.00
C ALA A 70 11.01 1.04 9.72
N GLU A 71 12.01 0.83 10.57
CA GLU A 71 12.15 -0.38 11.36
C GLU A 71 10.97 -0.56 12.32
N TYR A 72 10.58 0.51 13.00
CA TYR A 72 9.43 0.50 13.89
C TYR A 72 8.13 0.19 13.14
N MET A 73 7.88 0.83 12.00
CA MET A 73 6.69 0.56 11.18
C MET A 73 6.67 -0.90 10.76
N ARG A 74 7.79 -1.45 10.28
CA ARG A 74 7.90 -2.87 9.91
C ARG A 74 7.56 -3.81 11.07
N GLU A 75 8.08 -3.54 12.27
CA GLU A 75 7.78 -4.35 13.45
C GLU A 75 6.31 -4.23 13.88
N VAL A 76 5.75 -3.03 13.90
CA VAL A 76 4.35 -2.84 14.34
C VAL A 76 3.36 -3.39 13.32
N LEU A 77 3.65 -3.28 12.02
CA LEU A 77 2.73 -3.65 10.95
C LEU A 77 2.84 -5.13 10.56
N THR A 78 4.05 -5.66 10.35
CA THR A 78 4.25 -6.95 9.68
C THR A 78 4.99 -8.00 10.52
N ASN A 79 5.21 -7.76 11.83
CA ASN A 79 5.83 -8.78 12.68
C ASN A 79 4.97 -10.08 12.71
N PRO A 80 5.57 -11.26 12.49
CA PRO A 80 4.82 -12.50 12.30
C PRO A 80 4.08 -12.99 13.56
N VAL A 81 4.44 -12.48 14.75
CA VAL A 81 3.88 -12.90 16.04
C VAL A 81 2.96 -11.84 16.67
N LYS A 82 3.14 -10.56 16.31
CA LYS A 82 2.46 -9.44 16.98
C LYS A 82 2.06 -8.30 16.04
N GLY A 83 2.38 -8.40 14.76
CA GLY A 83 2.13 -7.36 13.77
C GLY A 83 0.64 -7.10 13.59
N TYR A 84 0.31 -5.83 13.39
CA TYR A 84 -1.04 -5.34 13.19
C TYR A 84 -1.76 -6.12 12.08
N TYR A 85 -1.15 -6.24 10.88
CA TYR A 85 -1.72 -6.92 9.72
C TYR A 85 -1.79 -8.45 9.80
N ILE A 86 -1.16 -9.05 10.81
CA ILE A 86 -1.14 -10.51 10.97
C ILE A 86 -2.23 -10.99 11.94
N HIS A 87 -2.47 -10.25 13.04
CA HIS A 87 -3.29 -10.75 14.15
C HIS A 87 -4.72 -10.22 14.22
N HIS A 88 -5.03 -9.06 13.66
CA HIS A 88 -6.36 -8.47 13.75
C HIS A 88 -7.17 -8.70 12.46
N ASP A 89 -8.49 -8.82 12.57
CA ASP A 89 -9.41 -8.82 11.42
C ASP A 89 -9.85 -7.37 11.18
N MET A 90 -9.18 -6.67 10.26
CA MET A 90 -9.14 -5.19 10.29
C MET A 90 -9.80 -4.50 9.11
N LEU A 91 -10.12 -5.22 8.05
CA LEU A 91 -10.68 -4.63 6.83
C LEU A 91 -12.19 -4.89 6.77
N GLY A 92 -12.97 -3.86 6.41
CA GLY A 92 -14.42 -3.90 6.22
C GLY A 92 -15.21 -3.27 7.37
N GLU A 93 -16.55 -3.27 7.30
CA GLU A 93 -17.44 -2.58 8.27
C GLU A 93 -17.26 -2.95 9.75
N ARG A 94 -16.63 -4.11 10.04
CA ARG A 94 -16.36 -4.62 11.39
C ARG A 94 -14.90 -4.48 11.84
N GLY A 95 -14.03 -3.96 10.98
CA GLY A 95 -12.61 -3.72 11.27
C GLY A 95 -12.30 -2.25 11.56
N ASP A 96 -11.02 -1.94 11.77
CA ASP A 96 -10.54 -0.60 12.10
C ASP A 96 -10.40 0.32 10.86
N PHE A 97 -10.37 -0.26 9.65
CA PHE A 97 -10.17 0.45 8.39
C PHE A 97 -11.33 0.20 7.42
N VAL A 98 -11.98 1.29 7.00
CA VAL A 98 -12.92 1.31 5.88
C VAL A 98 -12.20 1.96 4.70
N THR A 99 -11.77 1.15 3.73
CA THR A 99 -11.06 1.62 2.53
C THR A 99 -12.07 2.04 1.45
N SER A 100 -11.62 2.81 0.44
CA SER A 100 -12.55 3.33 -0.60
C SER A 100 -13.41 2.24 -1.30
N PRO A 101 -12.90 1.04 -1.62
CA PRO A 101 -13.69 -0.07 -2.16
C PRO A 101 -14.76 -0.60 -1.19
N GLU A 102 -14.52 -0.52 0.12
CA GLU A 102 -15.49 -0.96 1.15
C GLU A 102 -16.59 0.09 1.37
N ILE A 103 -16.32 1.37 1.06
CA ILE A 103 -17.33 2.46 1.16
C ILE A 103 -18.29 2.40 -0.01
N SER A 104 -17.79 2.17 -1.23
CA SER A 104 -18.62 2.21 -2.42
C SER A 104 -18.11 1.31 -3.55
N GLN A 105 -18.99 0.39 -3.96
CA GLN A 105 -18.85 -0.41 -5.19
C GLN A 105 -18.58 0.45 -6.44
N ILE A 106 -19.08 1.69 -6.49
CA ILE A 106 -18.89 2.58 -7.64
C ILE A 106 -17.39 2.85 -7.86
N PHE A 107 -16.60 2.90 -6.79
CA PHE A 107 -15.16 3.11 -6.91
C PHE A 107 -14.51 1.99 -7.72
N GLY A 108 -14.74 0.73 -7.37
CA GLY A 108 -14.17 -0.40 -8.08
C GLY A 108 -14.70 -0.54 -9.52
N GLU A 109 -15.98 -0.22 -9.75
CA GLU A 109 -16.54 -0.21 -11.09
C GLU A 109 -15.90 0.85 -12.00
N LEU A 110 -15.64 2.06 -11.47
CA LEU A 110 -14.96 3.12 -12.21
C LEU A 110 -13.53 2.73 -12.58
N ILE A 111 -12.81 2.08 -11.66
CA ILE A 111 -11.49 1.52 -11.96
C ILE A 111 -11.59 0.43 -13.03
N GLY A 112 -12.59 -0.45 -12.98
CA GLY A 112 -12.82 -1.47 -14.00
C GLY A 112 -13.11 -0.88 -15.39
N ILE A 113 -13.90 0.20 -15.47
CA ILE A 113 -14.16 0.90 -16.74
C ILE A 113 -12.89 1.58 -17.26
N TRP A 114 -12.15 2.25 -16.36
CA TRP A 114 -10.87 2.86 -16.70
C TRP A 114 -9.89 1.81 -17.25
N TYR A 115 -9.86 0.62 -16.65
CA TYR A 115 -9.01 -0.49 -17.09
C TYR A 115 -9.32 -0.92 -18.53
N VAL A 116 -10.60 -1.05 -18.87
CA VAL A 116 -11.02 -1.36 -20.25
C VAL A 116 -10.67 -0.22 -21.20
N SER A 117 -10.81 1.04 -20.77
CA SER A 117 -10.42 2.20 -21.56
C SER A 117 -8.93 2.18 -21.91
N GLU A 118 -8.07 1.89 -20.94
CA GLU A 118 -6.62 1.80 -21.17
C GLU A 118 -6.23 0.59 -22.03
N TRP A 119 -6.89 -0.55 -21.84
CA TRP A 119 -6.71 -1.70 -22.73
C TRP A 119 -7.06 -1.34 -24.20
N MET A 120 -8.12 -0.55 -24.40
CA MET A 120 -8.47 -0.05 -25.74
C MET A 120 -7.42 0.94 -26.27
N ALA A 121 -6.94 1.85 -25.43
CA ALA A 121 -5.95 2.87 -25.80
C ALA A 121 -4.59 2.26 -26.16
N THR A 122 -4.21 1.16 -25.52
CA THR A 122 -2.97 0.40 -25.78
C THR A 122 -3.04 -0.50 -27.02
N GLY A 123 -4.15 -0.45 -27.77
CA GLY A 123 -4.30 -1.20 -29.03
C GLY A 123 -4.89 -2.59 -28.87
N LYS A 124 -5.56 -2.87 -27.75
CA LYS A 124 -6.26 -4.15 -27.48
C LYS A 124 -5.31 -5.35 -27.55
N PRO A 125 -4.26 -5.40 -26.71
CA PRO A 125 -3.39 -6.56 -26.64
C PRO A 125 -4.18 -7.84 -26.39
N LYS A 126 -3.69 -8.96 -26.96
CA LYS A 126 -4.35 -10.28 -26.86
C LYS A 126 -4.22 -10.91 -25.47
N THR A 127 -3.22 -10.51 -24.70
CA THR A 127 -2.94 -11.00 -23.36
C THR A 127 -2.80 -9.80 -22.45
N LEU A 128 -3.44 -9.83 -21.28
CA LEU A 128 -3.40 -8.73 -20.33
C LEU A 128 -3.41 -9.26 -18.89
N GLN A 129 -2.47 -8.80 -18.09
CA GLN A 129 -2.39 -9.12 -16.68
C GLN A 129 -2.91 -7.94 -15.86
N LEU A 130 -3.83 -8.20 -14.94
CA LEU A 130 -4.17 -7.27 -13.85
C LEU A 130 -3.36 -7.68 -12.63
N VAL A 131 -2.46 -6.80 -12.19
CA VAL A 131 -1.62 -7.04 -11.01
C VAL A 131 -2.07 -6.12 -9.88
N GLU A 132 -2.55 -6.67 -8.76
CA GLU A 132 -2.92 -5.88 -7.59
C GLU A 132 -1.93 -6.11 -6.44
N LEU A 133 -1.37 -5.01 -5.91
CA LEU A 133 -0.46 -5.01 -4.77
C LEU A 133 -1.25 -4.78 -3.49
N GLY A 134 -1.21 -5.76 -2.57
CA GLY A 134 -1.95 -5.68 -1.31
C GLY A 134 -3.47 -5.56 -1.50
N PRO A 135 -4.13 -6.54 -2.14
CA PRO A 135 -5.55 -6.46 -2.51
C PRO A 135 -6.53 -6.46 -1.32
N GLY A 136 -6.03 -6.50 -0.07
CA GLY A 136 -6.86 -6.49 1.14
C GLY A 136 -7.82 -7.67 1.18
N ARG A 137 -9.14 -7.41 1.12
CA ARG A 137 -10.18 -8.46 1.10
C ARG A 137 -10.50 -8.99 -0.30
N GLY A 138 -9.89 -8.41 -1.34
CA GLY A 138 -10.19 -8.67 -2.74
C GLY A 138 -11.44 -7.94 -3.26
N THR A 139 -12.01 -7.01 -2.50
CA THR A 139 -13.24 -6.27 -2.86
C THR A 139 -13.07 -5.46 -4.14
N LEU A 140 -11.96 -4.72 -4.26
CA LEU A 140 -11.65 -3.94 -5.46
C LEU A 140 -11.55 -4.81 -6.72
N THR A 141 -10.81 -5.91 -6.65
CA THR A 141 -10.76 -6.88 -7.76
C THR A 141 -12.12 -7.53 -8.03
N ASP A 142 -12.93 -7.86 -7.01
CA ASP A 142 -14.29 -8.41 -7.23
C ASP A 142 -15.17 -7.41 -8.01
N ASP A 143 -15.10 -6.13 -7.68
CA ASP A 143 -15.81 -5.05 -8.38
C ASP A 143 -15.36 -4.94 -9.85
N ILE A 144 -14.05 -4.94 -10.09
CA ILE A 144 -13.48 -4.91 -11.44
C ILE A 144 -13.93 -6.14 -12.26
N LEU A 145 -13.91 -7.33 -11.65
CA LEU A 145 -14.35 -8.56 -12.29
C LEU A 145 -15.83 -8.53 -12.67
N ARG A 146 -16.69 -7.85 -11.89
CA ARG A 146 -18.10 -7.64 -12.27
C ARG A 146 -18.24 -6.79 -13.52
N VAL A 147 -17.43 -5.73 -13.66
CA VAL A 147 -17.36 -4.94 -14.89
C VAL A 147 -16.87 -5.77 -16.07
N PHE A 148 -15.81 -6.57 -15.88
CA PHE A 148 -15.29 -7.44 -16.95
C PHE A 148 -16.32 -8.47 -17.42
N ASN A 149 -17.11 -9.03 -16.50
CA ASN A 149 -18.19 -9.94 -16.84
C ASN A 149 -19.30 -9.25 -17.66
N GLN A 150 -19.68 -8.02 -17.30
CA GLN A 150 -20.66 -7.23 -18.06
C GLN A 150 -20.15 -6.86 -19.46
N LEU A 151 -18.85 -6.58 -19.58
CA LEU A 151 -18.18 -6.23 -20.83
C LEU A 151 -17.54 -7.44 -21.53
N GLY A 152 -17.94 -8.66 -21.17
CA GLY A 152 -17.31 -9.90 -21.67
C GLY A 152 -17.35 -10.04 -23.19
N SER A 153 -18.36 -9.49 -23.88
CA SER A 153 -18.42 -9.49 -25.35
C SER A 153 -17.31 -8.67 -26.02
N LEU A 154 -16.83 -7.62 -25.35
CA LEU A 154 -15.70 -6.79 -25.79
C LEU A 154 -14.37 -7.45 -25.45
N LEU A 155 -14.28 -8.11 -24.29
CA LEU A 155 -13.06 -8.71 -23.75
C LEU A 155 -12.83 -10.16 -24.20
N ASN A 156 -13.78 -10.80 -24.89
CA ASN A 156 -13.72 -12.22 -25.29
C ASN A 156 -12.50 -12.65 -26.11
N LYS A 157 -11.80 -11.70 -26.76
CA LYS A 157 -10.58 -11.95 -27.55
C LYS A 157 -9.29 -11.63 -26.77
N CYS A 158 -9.41 -11.13 -25.55
CA CYS A 158 -8.32 -10.86 -24.65
C CYS A 158 -8.23 -12.01 -23.63
N ASP A 159 -7.08 -12.64 -23.55
CA ASP A 159 -6.73 -13.55 -22.46
C ASP A 159 -6.33 -12.70 -21.26
N ILE A 160 -7.19 -12.67 -20.24
CA ILE A 160 -7.00 -11.87 -19.04
C ILE A 160 -6.58 -12.80 -17.90
N SER A 161 -5.58 -12.39 -17.12
CA SER A 161 -5.19 -13.07 -15.88
C SER A 161 -5.07 -12.08 -14.73
N ILE A 162 -5.46 -12.51 -13.53
CA ILE A 162 -5.35 -11.71 -12.31
C ILE A 162 -4.17 -12.22 -11.49
N HIS A 163 -3.32 -11.31 -11.04
CA HIS A 163 -2.12 -11.58 -10.26
C HIS A 163 -2.16 -10.76 -8.98
N LEU A 164 -2.26 -11.43 -7.85
CA LEU A 164 -2.42 -10.80 -6.53
C LEU A 164 -1.12 -10.96 -5.75
N VAL A 165 -0.51 -9.85 -5.33
CA VAL A 165 0.70 -9.86 -4.50
C VAL A 165 0.29 -9.65 -3.04
N GLU A 166 0.30 -10.73 -2.28
CA GLU A 166 -0.16 -10.78 -0.88
C GLU A 166 0.76 -11.68 -0.04
N VAL A 167 1.21 -11.15 1.10
CA VAL A 167 2.09 -11.87 2.02
C VAL A 167 1.28 -12.58 3.10
N SER A 168 0.13 -12.04 3.51
CA SER A 168 -0.71 -12.55 4.58
C SER A 168 -1.52 -13.78 4.15
N PRO A 169 -1.29 -14.96 4.80
CA PRO A 169 -2.08 -16.16 4.51
C PRO A 169 -3.57 -15.97 4.79
N LYS A 170 -3.92 -15.28 5.88
CA LYS A 170 -5.29 -14.99 6.27
C LYS A 170 -6.03 -14.15 5.23
N LEU A 171 -5.40 -13.08 4.73
CA LEU A 171 -6.01 -12.24 3.68
C LEU A 171 -6.13 -13.01 2.37
N SER A 172 -5.15 -13.85 2.03
CA SER A 172 -5.21 -14.73 0.85
C SER A 172 -6.42 -15.65 0.88
N GLU A 173 -6.72 -16.25 2.04
CA GLU A 173 -7.91 -17.10 2.23
C GLU A 173 -9.22 -16.31 2.06
N ILE A 174 -9.28 -15.10 2.61
CA ILE A 174 -10.44 -14.20 2.44
C ILE A 174 -10.62 -13.84 0.97
N GLN A 175 -9.55 -13.44 0.28
CA GLN A 175 -9.56 -13.11 -1.15
C GLN A 175 -10.01 -14.30 -1.99
N ALA A 176 -9.50 -15.51 -1.71
CA ALA A 176 -9.92 -16.73 -2.37
C ALA A 176 -11.43 -16.97 -2.23
N LEU A 177 -11.97 -16.82 -1.01
CA LEU A 177 -13.41 -16.94 -0.80
C LEU A 177 -14.18 -15.87 -1.58
N THR A 178 -13.76 -14.61 -1.50
CA THR A 178 -14.39 -13.47 -2.19
C THR A 178 -14.41 -13.68 -3.70
N LEU A 179 -13.27 -14.04 -4.30
CA LEU A 179 -13.07 -13.98 -5.75
C LEU A 179 -13.45 -15.28 -6.48
N THR A 180 -13.25 -16.44 -5.84
CA THR A 180 -13.44 -17.76 -6.47
C THR A 180 -14.60 -18.56 -5.88
N GLY A 181 -15.22 -18.05 -4.80
CA GLY A 181 -16.23 -18.79 -4.04
C GLY A 181 -15.63 -20.00 -3.30
N GLY A 182 -14.33 -19.95 -2.98
CA GLY A 182 -13.60 -21.02 -2.29
C GLY A 182 -13.07 -22.12 -3.22
N LYS A 183 -13.19 -21.97 -4.55
CA LYS A 183 -12.60 -22.89 -5.53
C LYS A 183 -11.13 -22.53 -5.75
N ILE A 184 -10.27 -23.09 -4.91
CA ILE A 184 -8.82 -22.89 -4.99
C ILE A 184 -8.07 -24.21 -5.20
N GLN A 185 -6.89 -24.08 -5.79
CA GLN A 185 -5.91 -25.15 -5.93
C GLN A 185 -4.61 -24.63 -5.32
N PRO A 186 -4.22 -25.11 -4.12
CA PRO A 186 -2.92 -24.78 -3.56
C PRO A 186 -1.82 -25.34 -4.46
N GLU A 187 -0.76 -24.57 -4.68
CA GLU A 187 0.40 -25.07 -5.40
C GLU A 187 1.28 -25.85 -4.43
N LEU A 188 1.49 -27.13 -4.72
CA LEU A 188 2.26 -28.04 -3.85
C LEU A 188 3.76 -27.99 -4.17
N ASP A 189 4.12 -27.46 -5.34
CA ASP A 189 5.51 -27.24 -5.71
C ASP A 189 6.09 -26.05 -4.94
N VAL A 190 6.98 -26.35 -3.99
CA VAL A 190 7.70 -25.35 -3.17
C VAL A 190 8.61 -24.44 -4.00
N THR A 191 8.99 -24.88 -5.21
CA THR A 191 9.81 -24.07 -6.12
C THR A 191 8.99 -23.14 -7.01
N SER A 192 7.66 -23.28 -7.00
CA SER A 192 6.78 -22.40 -7.77
C SER A 192 6.72 -21.01 -7.14
N PRO A 193 6.89 -19.94 -7.94
CA PRO A 193 6.66 -18.56 -7.49
C PRO A 193 5.20 -18.30 -7.09
N VAL A 194 4.27 -19.06 -7.67
CA VAL A 194 2.85 -19.01 -7.35
C VAL A 194 2.58 -19.97 -6.20
N TYR A 195 2.02 -19.50 -5.09
CA TYR A 195 1.67 -20.37 -3.96
C TYR A 195 0.19 -20.78 -3.96
N MET A 196 -0.67 -20.07 -4.69
CA MET A 196 -2.09 -20.39 -4.78
C MET A 196 -2.66 -20.00 -6.15
N LYS A 197 -3.56 -20.84 -6.67
CA LYS A 197 -4.26 -20.66 -7.94
C LYS A 197 -5.76 -20.78 -7.75
N GLY A 198 -6.52 -20.06 -8.56
CA GLY A 198 -7.98 -20.09 -8.54
C GLY A 198 -8.57 -19.64 -9.86
N ILE A 199 -9.89 -19.81 -9.96
CA ILE A 199 -10.66 -19.31 -11.10
C ILE A 199 -11.75 -18.40 -10.54
N SER A 200 -11.83 -17.18 -11.05
CA SER A 200 -12.82 -16.20 -10.62
C SER A 200 -14.24 -16.65 -10.95
N LYS A 201 -15.24 -16.02 -10.33
CA LYS A 201 -16.66 -16.22 -10.69
C LYS A 201 -16.93 -15.97 -12.19
N ALA A 202 -16.12 -15.13 -12.83
CA ALA A 202 -16.21 -14.80 -14.27
C ALA A 202 -15.39 -15.75 -15.16
N GLY A 203 -14.78 -16.80 -14.61
CA GLY A 203 -13.96 -17.75 -15.37
C GLY A 203 -12.53 -17.28 -15.67
N ILE A 204 -12.07 -16.19 -15.03
CA ILE A 204 -10.75 -15.60 -15.24
C ILE A 204 -9.75 -16.24 -14.25
N PRO A 205 -8.58 -16.72 -14.70
CA PRO A 205 -7.59 -17.31 -13.81
C PRO A 205 -7.01 -16.26 -12.84
N ILE A 206 -6.83 -16.67 -11.58
CA ILE A 206 -6.23 -15.86 -10.51
C ILE A 206 -5.03 -16.58 -9.93
N PHE A 207 -3.93 -15.85 -9.76
CA PHE A 207 -2.66 -16.33 -9.23
C PHE A 207 -2.25 -15.46 -8.05
N TRP A 208 -1.78 -16.09 -6.96
CA TRP A 208 -1.26 -15.38 -5.79
C TRP A 208 0.24 -15.57 -5.64
N TYR A 209 0.93 -14.47 -5.33
CA TYR A 209 2.38 -14.36 -5.21
C TYR A 209 2.75 -13.68 -3.90
N ARG A 210 3.89 -14.05 -3.32
CA ARG A 210 4.39 -13.37 -2.11
C ARG A 210 5.17 -12.11 -2.44
N GLU A 211 5.86 -12.11 -3.59
CA GLU A 211 6.70 -11.01 -4.01
C GLU A 211 6.30 -10.56 -5.42
N LEU A 212 6.43 -9.26 -5.69
CA LEU A 212 6.11 -8.71 -7.00
C LEU A 212 7.01 -9.29 -8.11
N GLN A 213 8.27 -9.59 -7.80
CA GLN A 213 9.23 -10.13 -8.77
C GLN A 213 8.87 -11.53 -9.30
N ASP A 214 7.98 -12.23 -8.60
CA ASP A 214 7.51 -13.55 -8.95
C ASP A 214 6.38 -13.51 -9.99
N VAL A 215 5.80 -12.34 -10.24
CA VAL A 215 4.76 -12.12 -11.25
C VAL A 215 5.37 -12.25 -12.65
N PRO A 216 4.83 -13.11 -13.54
CA PRO A 216 5.36 -13.30 -14.88
C PRO A 216 5.38 -12.01 -15.69
N GLN A 217 6.45 -11.79 -16.45
CA GLN A 217 6.53 -10.65 -17.36
C GLN A 217 5.46 -10.76 -18.46
N GLY A 218 4.81 -9.64 -18.77
CA GLY A 218 3.76 -9.56 -19.78
C GLY A 218 3.26 -8.13 -19.95
N THR A 219 2.20 -7.96 -20.76
CA THR A 219 1.46 -6.70 -20.79
C THR A 219 0.61 -6.63 -19.52
N SER A 220 1.00 -5.75 -18.60
CA SER A 220 0.44 -5.76 -17.24
C SER A 220 0.03 -4.35 -16.81
N PHE A 221 -1.13 -4.25 -16.18
CA PHE A 221 -1.57 -3.04 -15.48
C PHE A 221 -1.50 -3.29 -13.97
N TYR A 222 -0.84 -2.38 -13.27
CA TYR A 222 -0.57 -2.49 -11.84
C TYR A 222 -1.48 -1.57 -11.06
N LEU A 223 -2.13 -2.12 -10.04
CA LEU A 223 -3.02 -1.42 -9.12
C LEU A 223 -2.44 -1.50 -7.72
N ALA A 224 -2.29 -0.35 -7.06
CA ALA A 224 -1.71 -0.26 -5.73
C ALA A 224 -2.51 0.71 -4.84
N HIS A 225 -3.78 0.42 -4.65
CA HIS A 225 -4.69 1.28 -3.89
C HIS A 225 -4.47 1.11 -2.37
N GLU A 226 -4.17 2.20 -1.67
CA GLU A 226 -3.86 2.20 -0.22
C GLU A 226 -2.76 1.18 0.17
N PHE A 227 -1.82 0.97 -0.76
CA PHE A 227 -0.66 0.10 -0.55
C PHE A 227 0.55 0.89 -0.03
N PHE A 228 0.83 2.06 -0.64
CA PHE A 228 2.05 2.82 -0.39
C PHE A 228 2.05 3.59 0.94
N ASP A 229 0.88 3.93 1.47
CA ASP A 229 0.71 4.59 2.77
C ASP A 229 1.05 3.65 3.95
N ALA A 230 0.93 2.34 3.74
CA ALA A 230 1.31 1.32 4.71
C ALA A 230 2.80 0.94 4.66
N LEU A 231 3.57 1.42 3.67
CA LEU A 231 4.98 1.04 3.54
C LEU A 231 5.86 1.73 4.61
N PRO A 232 6.89 1.03 5.12
CA PRO A 232 7.85 1.63 6.05
C PRO A 232 8.56 2.86 5.47
N ILE A 233 8.60 3.94 6.26
CA ILE A 233 9.24 5.20 5.85
C ILE A 233 10.38 5.60 6.79
N HIS A 234 11.45 6.11 6.20
CA HIS A 234 12.48 6.83 6.94
C HIS A 234 12.00 8.25 7.19
N LYS A 235 12.44 8.88 8.27
CA LYS A 235 12.07 10.26 8.57
C LYS A 235 13.34 11.06 8.81
N PHE A 236 13.44 12.24 8.23
CA PHE A 236 14.61 13.10 8.30
C PHE A 236 14.22 14.49 8.80
N GLN A 237 15.13 15.10 9.54
CA GLN A 237 15.01 16.47 10.04
C GLN A 237 16.25 17.26 9.69
N ARG A 238 16.06 18.50 9.23
CA ARG A 238 17.17 19.40 8.92
C ARG A 238 17.68 20.03 10.21
N THR A 239 18.99 19.95 10.43
CA THR A 239 19.70 20.58 11.55
C THR A 239 20.75 21.56 11.03
N GLU A 240 21.35 22.37 11.90
CA GLU A 240 22.48 23.23 11.56
C GLU A 240 23.67 22.44 10.99
N LYS A 241 23.84 21.18 11.40
CA LYS A 241 24.90 20.27 10.95
C LYS A 241 24.49 19.39 9.76
N GLY A 242 23.41 19.76 9.06
CA GLY A 242 22.85 19.02 7.93
C GLY A 242 21.66 18.13 8.30
N TRP A 243 21.23 17.28 7.37
CA TRP A 243 20.13 16.34 7.58
C TRP A 243 20.51 15.26 8.60
N ARG A 244 19.56 14.90 9.45
CA ARG A 244 19.66 13.79 10.40
C ARG A 244 18.42 12.93 10.31
N GLU A 245 18.61 11.62 10.43
CA GLU A 245 17.50 10.69 10.52
C GLU A 245 16.83 10.80 11.90
N VAL A 246 15.51 10.73 11.91
CA VAL A 246 14.69 10.60 13.10
C VAL A 246 14.57 9.11 13.41
N LEU A 247 14.96 8.76 14.62
CA LEU A 247 14.93 7.41 15.18
C LEU A 247 13.88 7.35 16.30
N ILE A 248 13.59 6.15 16.77
CA ILE A 248 12.71 5.85 17.88
C ILE A 248 13.54 5.19 18.97
N ASP A 249 13.43 5.75 20.17
CA ASP A 249 14.15 5.31 21.36
C ASP A 249 13.18 5.20 22.55
N ILE A 250 13.65 4.58 23.62
CA ILE A 250 12.92 4.52 24.89
C ILE A 250 13.01 5.89 25.57
N ASP A 251 11.92 6.31 26.21
CA ASP A 251 11.95 7.49 27.05
C ASP A 251 12.72 7.18 28.37
N PRO A 252 13.80 7.92 28.70
CA PRO A 252 14.58 7.66 29.91
C PRO A 252 13.80 7.94 31.21
N GLU A 253 12.80 8.81 31.15
CA GLU A 253 11.94 9.17 32.29
C GLU A 253 10.69 8.28 32.37
N ALA A 254 10.26 7.71 31.24
CA ALA A 254 9.12 6.81 31.13
C ALA A 254 9.44 5.55 30.31
N PRO A 255 9.99 4.48 30.91
CA PRO A 255 10.43 3.28 30.17
C PRO A 255 9.33 2.50 29.44
N ASP A 256 8.06 2.81 29.73
CA ASP A 256 6.87 2.30 29.03
C ASP A 256 6.44 3.18 27.85
N GLN A 257 7.24 4.19 27.48
CA GLN A 257 6.98 5.09 26.37
C GLN A 257 8.15 5.11 25.38
N LEU A 258 7.81 5.35 24.12
CA LEU A 258 8.76 5.55 23.03
C LEU A 258 8.75 7.03 22.64
N ARG A 259 9.93 7.55 22.28
CA ARG A 259 10.11 8.94 21.84
C ARG A 259 10.89 9.01 20.53
N PHE A 260 10.69 10.09 19.80
CA PHE A 260 11.53 10.42 18.66
C PHE A 260 12.86 11.01 19.13
N VAL A 261 13.96 10.55 18.55
CA VAL A 261 15.32 11.09 18.76
C VAL A 261 15.99 11.35 17.41
N LEU A 262 17.02 12.19 17.38
CA LEU A 262 17.81 12.41 16.18
C LEU A 262 19.05 11.54 16.18
N ALA A 263 19.38 10.96 15.03
CA ALA A 263 20.65 10.29 14.82
C ALA A 263 21.82 11.28 15.09
N PRO A 264 22.88 10.85 15.79
CA PRO A 264 24.01 11.72 16.11
C PRO A 264 24.80 12.15 14.86
N SER A 265 24.84 11.29 13.84
CA SER A 265 25.50 11.51 12.56
C SER A 265 24.55 11.22 11.40
N ALA A 266 24.98 11.54 10.18
CA ALA A 266 24.30 11.05 8.98
C ALA A 266 24.29 9.52 8.99
N THR A 267 23.15 8.94 8.65
CA THR A 267 22.98 7.50 8.48
C THR A 267 23.14 7.14 7.00
N PRO A 268 23.37 5.87 6.64
CA PRO A 268 23.36 5.44 5.24
C PRO A 268 22.07 5.83 4.50
N ALA A 269 20.92 5.80 5.18
CA ALA A 269 19.65 6.26 4.63
C ALA A 269 19.66 7.78 4.36
N THR A 270 20.27 8.57 5.26
CA THR A 270 20.44 10.02 5.05
C THR A 270 21.27 10.29 3.81
N GLU A 271 22.36 9.55 3.61
CA GLU A 271 23.24 9.73 2.44
C GLU A 271 22.55 9.30 1.14
N ASN A 272 21.92 8.13 1.10
CA ASN A 272 21.34 7.60 -0.13
C ASN A 272 20.03 8.29 -0.55
N PHE A 273 19.16 8.68 0.41
CA PHE A 273 17.84 9.23 0.09
C PHE A 273 17.80 10.75 -0.01
N ILE A 274 18.77 11.46 0.58
CA ILE A 274 18.78 12.94 0.59
C ILE A 274 19.83 13.53 -0.35
N GLN A 275 20.86 12.79 -0.78
CA GLN A 275 21.88 13.32 -1.70
C GLN A 275 21.34 13.66 -3.09
N VAL A 276 20.16 13.19 -3.47
CA VAL A 276 19.54 13.51 -4.76
C VAL A 276 18.37 14.47 -4.55
N ARG A 277 18.64 15.76 -4.83
CA ARG A 277 17.68 16.86 -5.03
C ARG A 277 16.85 17.26 -3.80
N LEU A 278 17.39 18.11 -2.93
CA LEU A 278 16.58 19.16 -2.29
C LEU A 278 17.45 20.40 -1.95
N CYS A 279 17.60 21.30 -2.93
CA CYS A 279 17.76 22.74 -2.66
C CYS A 279 16.37 23.35 -2.42
N LEU A 280 15.65 22.87 -1.41
CA LEU A 280 14.43 23.54 -0.91
C LEU A 280 14.78 24.18 0.44
N PRO A 281 15.14 25.48 0.47
CA PRO A 281 15.65 26.13 1.67
C PRO A 281 14.64 26.21 2.83
N GLU A 282 13.35 25.98 2.59
CA GLU A 282 12.26 26.21 3.57
C GLU A 282 11.71 24.95 4.27
N LEU A 283 12.16 23.74 3.91
CA LEU A 283 11.68 22.51 4.57
C LEU A 283 12.56 22.12 5.77
N HIS A 284 11.96 22.13 6.97
CA HIS A 284 12.61 21.76 8.22
C HIS A 284 12.54 20.24 8.54
N GLN A 285 11.55 19.54 7.98
CA GLN A 285 11.34 18.11 8.22
C GLN A 285 10.80 17.43 6.96
N ILE A 286 11.31 16.23 6.67
CA ILE A 286 10.93 15.44 5.50
C ILE A 286 10.83 13.99 5.91
N SER A 287 9.64 13.41 5.78
CA SER A 287 9.50 11.96 5.78
C SER A 287 9.85 11.45 4.38
N THR A 288 10.52 10.31 4.25
CA THR A 288 10.68 9.71 2.92
C THR A 288 9.36 9.38 2.30
N ALA A 289 8.23 9.25 3.03
CA ALA A 289 6.88 9.27 2.44
C ALA A 289 6.65 10.43 1.45
N LEU A 290 7.21 11.62 1.74
CA LEU A 290 7.17 12.81 0.88
C LEU A 290 8.24 12.78 -0.23
N LEU A 291 9.34 12.04 -0.04
CA LEU A 291 10.30 11.70 -1.11
C LEU A 291 9.91 10.39 -1.84
N PHE A 292 8.84 9.71 -1.43
CA PHE A 292 8.43 8.40 -1.93
C PHE A 292 7.76 8.56 -3.30
N GLN A 293 7.32 9.76 -3.66
CA GLN A 293 7.06 10.10 -5.06
C GLN A 293 8.32 10.09 -5.94
N ALA A 294 9.54 10.09 -5.39
CA ALA A 294 10.79 9.95 -6.13
C ALA A 294 11.47 8.59 -5.93
N SER A 295 11.26 7.92 -4.78
CA SER A 295 11.75 6.54 -4.54
C SER A 295 10.84 5.47 -5.16
N CYS A 296 9.53 5.70 -5.26
CA CYS A 296 8.67 4.95 -6.17
C CYS A 296 9.21 5.06 -7.58
N TYR A 297 9.74 6.21 -8.00
CA TYR A 297 10.43 6.26 -9.29
C TYR A 297 11.64 5.34 -9.31
N TYR A 298 12.50 5.18 -8.31
CA TYR A 298 13.63 4.22 -8.44
C TYR A 298 13.19 2.75 -8.34
N TRP A 299 12.21 2.42 -7.50
CA TRP A 299 11.65 1.06 -7.39
C TRP A 299 10.84 0.70 -8.64
N LEU A 300 10.01 1.61 -9.16
CA LEU A 300 9.34 1.47 -10.46
C LEU A 300 10.35 1.55 -11.63
N PHE A 301 11.34 2.43 -11.62
CA PHE A 301 12.26 2.61 -12.75
C PHE A 301 13.27 1.47 -12.84
N SER A 302 13.75 0.89 -11.73
CA SER A 302 14.59 -0.32 -11.78
C SER A 302 13.82 -1.59 -12.17
N TYR A 303 12.53 -1.72 -11.84
CA TYR A 303 11.72 -2.87 -12.25
C TYR A 303 11.04 -2.70 -13.62
N PHE A 304 10.75 -1.46 -14.04
CA PHE A 304 9.86 -1.18 -15.18
C PHE A 304 10.51 -0.45 -16.35
N CYS A 305 11.82 -0.15 -16.31
CA CYS A 305 12.52 0.62 -17.36
C CYS A 305 12.48 0.02 -18.78
N ASP A 306 12.20 -1.27 -18.92
CA ASP A 306 12.16 -1.95 -20.23
C ASP A 306 10.74 -2.34 -20.68
N PHE A 307 9.68 -1.91 -19.97
CA PHE A 307 8.35 -2.51 -20.11
C PHE A 307 7.25 -1.52 -20.51
N GLN A 308 6.32 -1.96 -21.36
CA GLN A 308 5.07 -1.26 -21.69
C GLN A 308 4.04 -1.39 -20.53
N ASN A 309 4.39 -0.95 -19.32
CA ASN A 309 3.55 -1.12 -18.14
C ASN A 309 2.88 0.20 -17.72
N ILE A 310 1.62 0.13 -17.29
CA ILE A 310 0.84 1.25 -16.75
C ILE A 310 0.64 1.04 -15.25
N PHE A 311 0.90 2.08 -14.46
CA PHE A 311 0.82 2.05 -12.98
C PHE A 311 -0.28 2.99 -12.49
N ILE A 312 -1.08 2.53 -11.53
CA ILE A 312 -2.29 3.20 -11.00
C ILE A 312 -2.23 3.30 -9.49
#